data_AF-A0A6G3XEE8-F1
#
_entry.id   AF-A0A6G3XEE8-F1
#
_cell.length_a   1.000
_cell.length_b   1.000
_cell.length_c   1.000
_cell.angle_alpha   90.00
_cell.angle_beta   90.00
_cell.angle_gamma   90.00
#
_symmetry.space_group_name_H-M   'P 1'
#
loop_
_entity.id
_entity.type
_entity.pdbx_description
1 polymer ?
#
loop_
_entity_poly.entity_id
_entity_poly.type
_entity_poly.pdbx_seq_one_letter_code
_entity_poly.pdbx_strand_id
1 'polypeptide(L)'
;FFAFGLSIDPGDLPSVLWPVLAAVVLTLAMNIAAGLAAAKVYSFGAQATSNIATTLVARGEFALILATMAAAAGLDQRLSPFIAGYV
;
A
#
# COMPACT_ATOMS: atom_id res chain seq x y z
N PHE A 1 -3.84 -13.23 -5.44
CA PHE A 1 -2.65 -12.71 -6.16
C PHE A 1 -2.51 -13.28 -7.55
N PHE A 2 -2.19 -14.57 -7.71
CA PHE A 2 -1.90 -15.15 -9.05
C PHE A 2 -3.05 -14.98 -10.06
N ALA A 3 -4.27 -15.39 -9.72
CA ALA A 3 -5.43 -15.24 -10.61
C ALA A 3 -5.80 -13.78 -10.92
N PHE A 4 -5.57 -12.87 -9.96
CA PHE A 4 -5.81 -11.42 -10.15
C PHE A 4 -4.78 -10.82 -11.11
N GLY A 5 -3.49 -11.18 -10.96
CA GLY A 5 -2.43 -10.76 -11.86
C GLY A 5 -2.61 -11.26 -13.30
N LEU A 6 -3.16 -12.48 -13.48
CA LEU A 6 -3.49 -13.02 -14.80
C LEU A 6 -4.67 -12.30 -15.49
N SER A 7 -5.49 -11.57 -14.74
CA SER A 7 -6.64 -10.83 -15.28
C SER A 7 -6.27 -9.44 -15.82
N ILE A 8 -5.01 -9.01 -15.66
CA ILE A 8 -4.57 -7.65 -15.97
C ILE A 8 -3.78 -7.65 -17.26
N ASP A 9 -4.12 -6.71 -18.15
CA ASP A 9 -3.34 -6.47 -19.35
C ASP A 9 -2.01 -5.77 -18.97
N PRO A 10 -0.84 -6.40 -19.23
CA PRO A 10 0.44 -5.78 -18.92
C PRO A 10 0.68 -4.48 -19.71
N GLY A 11 -0.04 -4.23 -20.81
CA GLY A 11 0.00 -2.98 -21.57
C GLY A 11 -0.53 -1.77 -20.81
N ASP A 12 -1.35 -1.96 -19.78
CA ASP A 12 -1.96 -0.87 -19.01
C ASP A 12 -1.10 -0.39 -17.83
N LEU A 13 -0.10 -1.19 -17.42
CA LEU A 13 0.79 -0.88 -16.29
C LEU A 13 1.56 0.45 -16.43
N PRO A 14 2.12 0.83 -17.60
CA PRO A 14 2.83 2.09 -17.74
C PRO A 14 1.93 3.31 -17.46
N SER A 15 0.62 3.19 -17.72
CA SER A 15 -0.32 4.29 -17.53
C SER A 15 -0.55 4.64 -16.05
N VAL A 16 -0.38 3.67 -15.14
CA VAL A 16 -0.64 3.81 -13.71
C VAL A 16 0.63 3.88 -12.87
N LEU A 17 1.80 3.82 -13.50
CA LEU A 17 3.10 3.79 -12.81
C LEU A 17 3.30 4.99 -11.88
N TRP A 18 2.93 6.19 -12.32
CA TRP A 18 3.08 7.41 -11.53
C TRP A 18 2.13 7.45 -10.31
N PRO A 19 0.81 7.19 -10.46
CA PRO A 19 -0.09 6.99 -9.33
C PRO A 19 0.41 5.92 -8.34
N VAL A 20 0.90 4.78 -8.83
CA VAL A 20 1.39 3.68 -7.99
C VAL A 20 2.60 4.14 -7.16
N LEU A 21 3.58 4.78 -7.78
CA LEU A 21 4.74 5.33 -7.08
C LEU A 21 4.33 6.34 -6.00
N ALA A 22 3.40 7.25 -6.31
CA ALA A 22 2.89 8.21 -5.34
C ALA A 22 2.22 7.51 -4.14
N ALA A 23 1.43 6.47 -4.39
CA ALA A 23 0.79 5.69 -3.35
C ALA A 23 1.81 4.93 -2.49
N VAL A 24 2.82 4.30 -3.09
CA VAL A 24 3.91 3.62 -2.37
C VAL A 24 4.64 4.60 -1.44
N VAL A 25 5.04 5.76 -1.95
CA VAL A 25 5.73 6.80 -1.17
C VAL A 25 4.84 7.29 -0.02
N LEU A 26 3.56 7.55 -0.30
CA LEU A 26 2.61 8.00 0.73
C LEU A 26 2.41 6.95 1.83
N THR A 27 2.26 5.69 1.45
CA THR A 27 2.11 4.58 2.40
C THR A 27 3.35 4.44 3.29
N LEU A 28 4.55 4.47 2.71
CA LEU A 28 5.79 4.42 3.48
C LEU A 28 5.89 5.61 4.44
N ALA A 29 5.66 6.82 3.96
CA ALA A 29 5.72 8.03 4.77
C ALA A 29 4.73 7.99 5.95
N MET A 30 3.48 7.58 5.69
CA MET A 30 2.44 7.51 6.73
C MET A 30 2.72 6.43 7.76
N ASN A 31 3.19 5.25 7.35
CA ASN A 31 3.53 4.17 8.29
C ASN A 31 4.73 4.54 9.17
N ILE A 32 5.76 5.17 8.58
CA ILE A 32 6.92 5.67 9.33
C ILE A 32 6.47 6.77 10.31
N ALA A 33 5.68 7.74 9.85
CA ALA A 33 5.15 8.81 10.69
C ALA A 33 4.30 8.27 11.85
N ALA A 34 3.47 7.25 11.59
CA ALA A 34 2.68 6.58 12.63
C ALA A 34 3.57 5.86 13.66
N GLY A 35 4.59 5.14 13.21
CA GLY A 35 5.57 4.50 14.10
C GLY A 35 6.34 5.50 14.97
N LEU A 36 6.75 6.64 14.40
CA LEU A 36 7.40 7.74 15.12
C LEU A 36 6.45 8.42 16.11
N ALA A 37 5.20 8.67 15.72
CA ALA A 37 4.20 9.25 16.60
C ALA A 37 3.92 8.32 17.80
N ALA A 38 3.76 7.02 17.57
CA ALA A 38 3.59 6.03 18.63
C ALA A 38 4.80 6.02 19.58
N ALA A 39 6.02 6.04 19.04
CA ALA A 39 7.23 6.10 19.84
C ALA A 39 7.31 7.36 20.71
N LYS A 40 6.89 8.52 20.17
CA LYS A 40 6.86 9.78 20.92
C LYS A 40 5.82 9.78 22.04
N VAL A 41 4.64 9.18 21.80
CA VAL A 41 3.57 9.08 22.81
C VAL A 41 3.97 8.15 23.95
N TYR A 42 4.62 7.03 23.65
CA TYR A 42 4.95 6.00 24.64
C TYR A 42 6.41 6.05 25.13
N SER A 43 7.20 7.06 24.73
CA SER A 43 8.62 7.22 25.06
C SER A 43 9.46 5.97 24.77
N PHE A 44 9.19 5.31 23.65
CA PHE A 44 9.92 4.10 23.25
C PHE A 44 11.34 4.43 22.77
N GLY A 45 12.29 3.55 23.10
CA GLY A 45 13.65 3.61 22.56
C GLY A 45 13.69 3.26 21.07
N ALA A 46 14.76 3.67 20.38
CA ALA A 46 14.90 3.57 18.92
C ALA A 46 14.62 2.16 18.35
N GLN A 47 14.97 1.11 19.09
CA GLN A 47 14.77 -0.28 18.66
C GLN A 47 13.27 -0.68 18.65
N ALA A 48 12.50 -0.28 19.66
CA ALA A 48 11.07 -0.57 19.71
C ALA A 48 10.30 0.24 18.67
N THR A 49 10.71 1.49 18.41
CA THR A 49 10.17 2.33 17.32
C THR A 49 10.38 1.67 15.95
N SER A 50 11.58 1.19 15.67
CA SER A 50 11.88 0.51 14.40
C SER A 50 11.04 -0.74 14.23
N ASN A 51 10.88 -1.56 15.28
CA ASN A 51 10.07 -2.77 15.21
C ASN A 51 8.60 -2.45 14.90
N ILE A 52 8.04 -1.42 15.55
CA ILE A 52 6.66 -0.98 15.33
C ILE A 52 6.48 -0.47 13.90
N ALA A 53 7.38 0.40 13.42
CA ALA A 53 7.32 0.95 12.06
C ALA A 53 7.42 -0.15 10.99
N THR A 54 8.37 -1.09 11.13
CA THR A 54 8.52 -2.20 10.17
C THR A 54 7.31 -3.14 10.18
N THR A 55 6.72 -3.39 11.36
CA THR A 55 5.50 -4.20 11.48
C THR A 55 4.30 -3.54 10.81
N LEU A 56 4.17 -2.22 10.96
CA LEU A 56 3.12 -1.42 10.32
C LEU A 56 3.23 -1.49 8.79
N VAL A 57 4.44 -1.30 8.25
CA VAL A 57 4.71 -1.41 6.80
C VAL A 57 4.39 -2.81 6.26
N ALA A 58 4.71 -3.87 7.02
CA ALA A 58 4.47 -5.25 6.60
C ALA A 58 2.98 -5.63 6.55
N ARG A 59 2.08 -4.87 7.21
CA ARG A 59 0.66 -5.21 7.34
C ARG A 59 -0.22 -4.58 6.25
N GLY A 60 0.22 -4.66 5.00
CA GLY A 60 -0.46 -4.10 3.82
C GLY A 60 -1.75 -4.80 3.38
N GLU A 61 -2.12 -5.91 4.04
CA GLU A 61 -3.27 -6.75 3.65
C GLU A 61 -4.60 -6.00 3.60
N PHE A 62 -4.78 -4.98 4.46
CA PHE A 62 -6.02 -4.21 4.51
C PHE A 62 -6.18 -3.24 3.32
N ALA A 63 -5.07 -2.68 2.84
CA ALA A 63 -5.07 -1.80 1.66
C ALA A 63 -5.43 -2.59 0.39
N LEU A 64 -4.97 -3.84 0.30
CA LEU A 64 -5.36 -4.75 -0.78
C LEU A 64 -6.87 -5.04 -0.76
N ILE A 65 -7.45 -5.34 0.42
CA ILE A 65 -8.89 -5.62 0.54
C ILE A 65 -9.71 -4.40 0.11
N LEU A 66 -9.35 -3.20 0.56
CA LEU A 66 -10.03 -1.96 0.16
C LEU A 66 -9.95 -1.74 -1.35
N ALA A 67 -8.80 -2.03 -1.94
CA ALA A 67 -8.61 -1.81 -3.36
C ALA A 67 -9.37 -2.84 -4.21
N THR A 68 -9.42 -4.12 -3.80
CA THR A 68 -10.24 -5.13 -4.48
C THR A 68 -11.73 -4.84 -4.35
N MET A 69 -12.20 -4.31 -3.21
CA MET A 69 -13.59 -3.84 -3.07
C MET A 69 -13.89 -2.65 -3.99
N ALA A 70 -12.97 -1.69 -4.12
CA ALA A 70 -13.14 -0.54 -4.99
C ALA A 70 -13.16 -0.93 -6.49
N ALA A 71 -12.35 -1.92 -6.87
CA ALA A 71 -12.37 -2.49 -8.22
C ALA A 71 -13.69 -3.24 -8.49
N ALA A 72 -14.17 -4.04 -7.52
CA ALA A 72 -15.45 -4.74 -7.62
C ALA A 72 -16.65 -3.78 -7.68
N ALA A 73 -16.54 -2.59 -7.08
CA ALA A 73 -17.55 -1.53 -7.15
C ALA A 73 -17.58 -0.78 -8.50
N GLY A 74 -16.66 -1.08 -9.42
CA GLY A 74 -16.63 -0.46 -10.75
C GLY A 74 -16.30 1.03 -10.76
N LEU A 75 -15.60 1.52 -9.73
CA LEU A 75 -15.30 2.95 -9.57
C LEU A 75 -14.40 3.50 -10.69
N ASP A 76 -13.43 2.72 -11.15
CA ASP A 76 -12.51 3.10 -12.23
C ASP A 76 -11.90 1.83 -12.87
N GLN A 77 -11.77 1.81 -14.20
CA GLN A 77 -11.12 0.70 -14.92
C GLN A 77 -9.61 0.65 -14.67
N ARG A 78 -9.00 1.79 -14.31
CA ARG A 78 -7.56 1.90 -14.02
C ARG A 78 -7.19 1.34 -12.65
N LEU A 79 -8.18 1.00 -11.83
CA LEU A 79 -7.96 0.48 -10.49
C LEU A 79 -7.31 -0.90 -10.51
N SER A 80 -7.72 -1.79 -11.42
CA SER A 80 -7.14 -3.13 -11.55
C SER A 80 -5.63 -3.12 -11.83
N PRO A 81 -5.12 -2.42 -12.87
CA PRO A 81 -3.67 -2.32 -13.10
C PRO A 81 -2.95 -1.54 -11.99
N PHE A 82 -3.60 -0.55 -11.37
CA PHE A 82 -3.03 0.18 -10.23
C PHE A 82 -2.80 -0.76 -9.03
N ILE A 83 -3.79 -1.61 -8.71
CA ILE A 83 -3.70 -2.55 -7.60
C ILE A 83 -2.53 -3.51 -7.83
N ALA A 84 -2.41 -4.09 -9.01
CA ALA A 84 -1.30 -5.01 -9.28
C ALA A 84 0.09 -4.38 -9.22
N GLY A 85 0.21 -3.08 -9.50
CA GLY A 85 1.48 -2.38 -9.31
C GLY A 85 1.79 -2.02 -7.85
N TYR A 86 0.76 -1.91 -7.01
CA TYR A 86 0.89 -1.45 -5.62
C TYR A 86 1.17 -2.56 -4.61
N VAL A 87 0.67 -3.79 -4.85
CA VAL A 87 0.86 -4.94 -3.94
C VAL A 87 2.07 -5.80 -4.23
#